data_AF-A0A8T3QGJ2-F1
#
_entry.id   AF-A0A8T3QGJ2-F1
#
_cell.length_a   1.000
_cell.length_b   1.000
_cell.length_c   1.000
_cell.angle_alpha   90.00
_cell.angle_beta   90.00
_cell.angle_gamma   90.00
#
_symmetry.space_group_name_H-M   'P 1'
#
loop_
_entity.id
_entity.type
_entity.pdbx_description
1 polymer ?
#
loop_
_entity_poly.entity_id
_entity_poly.type
_entity_poly.pdbx_seq_one_letter_code
_entity_poly.pdbx_strand_id
1 'polypeptide(L)'
;MNAEFNWWLLIVGLVLGAGLVWFVLADTRRREVDVAATERALEAAWLSAGLADDGLAVSPEVAERLLELHQLYLESPPAEVQPEAPAVNGGSSTGLQATHDDGLGVQRGPADVRE
;
A
#
# COMPACT_ATOMS: atom_id res chain seq x y z
N MET A 1 -55.19 -2.86 -34.15
CA MET A 1 -53.99 -2.10 -33.73
C MET A 1 -52.92 -2.21 -34.82
N ASN A 2 -52.19 -1.13 -35.10
CA ASN A 2 -51.10 -1.13 -36.10
C ASN A 2 -49.87 -1.85 -35.55
N ALA A 3 -49.45 -2.93 -36.21
CA ALA A 3 -48.30 -3.75 -35.77
C ALA A 3 -46.99 -2.92 -35.71
N GLU A 4 -46.84 -1.98 -36.62
CA GLU A 4 -45.71 -1.06 -36.71
C GLU A 4 -45.61 -0.13 -35.49
N PHE A 5 -46.76 0.34 -35.00
CA PHE A 5 -46.84 1.13 -33.77
C PHE A 5 -46.44 0.29 -32.54
N ASN A 6 -46.87 -0.97 -32.49
CA ASN A 6 -46.52 -1.87 -31.38
C ASN A 6 -45.01 -2.14 -31.33
N TRP A 7 -44.38 -2.38 -32.48
CA TRP A 7 -42.93 -2.54 -32.58
C TRP A 7 -42.18 -1.29 -32.11
N TRP A 8 -42.68 -0.12 -32.46
CA TRP A 8 -42.11 1.16 -32.04
C TRP A 8 -42.13 1.34 -30.51
N LEU A 9 -43.24 0.95 -29.87
CA LEU A 9 -43.36 0.99 -28.41
C LEU A 9 -42.38 0.04 -27.71
N LEU A 10 -42.09 -1.13 -28.28
CA LEU A 10 -41.09 -2.04 -27.73
C LEU A 10 -39.70 -1.43 -27.74
N ILE A 11 -39.32 -0.79 -28.84
CA ILE A 11 -38.01 -0.12 -28.95
C ILE A 11 -37.91 1.01 -27.94
N VAL A 12 -38.91 1.89 -27.86
CA VAL A 12 -38.86 3.02 -26.94
C VAL A 12 -38.91 2.59 -25.49
N GLY A 13 -39.74 1.61 -25.15
CA GLY A 13 -39.78 1.02 -23.82
C GLY A 13 -38.42 0.41 -23.44
N LEU A 14 -37.77 -0.28 -24.37
CA LEU A 14 -36.44 -0.84 -24.15
C LEU A 14 -35.38 0.24 -23.93
N VAL A 15 -35.36 1.28 -24.77
CA VAL A 15 -34.37 2.37 -24.66
C VAL A 15 -34.58 3.17 -23.38
N LEU A 16 -35.83 3.49 -23.02
CA LEU A 16 -36.15 4.17 -21.76
C LEU A 16 -35.78 3.30 -20.55
N GLY A 17 -36.11 1.99 -20.60
CA GLY A 17 -35.77 1.05 -19.54
C GLY A 17 -34.27 0.89 -19.35
N ALA A 18 -33.54 0.62 -20.44
CA ALA A 18 -32.09 0.49 -20.41
C ALA A 18 -31.41 1.81 -19.98
N GLY A 19 -31.90 2.94 -20.48
CA GLY A 19 -31.42 4.26 -20.09
C GLY A 19 -31.63 4.56 -18.61
N LEU A 20 -32.78 4.19 -18.05
CA LEU A 20 -33.07 4.37 -16.62
C LEU A 20 -32.20 3.46 -15.75
N VAL A 21 -32.07 2.18 -16.09
CA VAL A 21 -31.19 1.25 -15.36
C VAL A 21 -29.74 1.74 -15.41
N TRP A 22 -29.28 2.15 -16.59
CA TRP A 22 -27.94 2.72 -16.76
C TRP A 22 -27.76 4.00 -15.93
N PHE A 23 -28.74 4.91 -15.94
CA PHE A 23 -28.71 6.14 -15.16
C PHE A 23 -28.63 5.85 -13.65
N VAL A 24 -29.42 4.91 -13.14
CA VAL A 24 -29.37 4.49 -11.73
C VAL A 24 -27.99 3.92 -11.37
N LEU A 25 -27.43 3.06 -12.22
CA LEU A 25 -26.11 2.48 -12.00
C LEU A 25 -24.99 3.53 -12.02
N ALA A 26 -25.07 4.49 -12.94
CA ALA A 26 -24.13 5.58 -13.06
C ALA A 26 -24.23 6.58 -11.89
N ASP A 27 -25.45 6.92 -11.48
CA ASP A 27 -25.72 7.78 -10.32
C ASP A 27 -25.20 7.14 -9.03
N THR A 28 -25.40 5.83 -8.85
CA THR A 28 -24.93 5.11 -7.67
C THR A 28 -23.41 5.12 -7.58
N ARG A 29 -22.68 4.83 -8.66
CA ARG A 29 -21.21 4.93 -8.67
C ARG A 29 -20.72 6.33 -8.34
N ARG A 30 -21.37 7.36 -8.89
CA ARG A 30 -20.96 8.74 -8.66
C ARG A 30 -21.16 9.13 -7.20
N ARG A 31 -22.30 8.75 -6.62
CA ARG A 31 -22.58 8.95 -5.19
C ARG A 31 -21.59 8.19 -4.32
N GLU A 32 -21.25 6.95 -4.64
CA GLU A 32 -20.26 6.18 -3.87
C GLU A 32 -18.88 6.86 -3.86
N VAL A 33 -18.43 7.42 -4.99
CA VAL A 33 -17.17 8.16 -5.08
C VAL A 33 -17.21 9.46 -4.26
N ASP A 34 -18.28 10.24 -4.40
CA ASP A 34 -18.43 11.53 -3.69
C ASP A 34 -18.62 11.33 -2.17
N VAL A 35 -19.37 10.30 -1.78
CA VAL A 35 -19.59 9.91 -0.38
C VAL A 35 -18.29 9.39 0.23
N ALA A 36 -17.57 8.51 -0.46
CA ALA A 36 -16.30 7.98 0.04
C ALA A 36 -15.25 9.08 0.28
N ALA A 37 -15.21 10.13 -0.55
CA ALA A 37 -14.31 11.27 -0.31
C ALA A 37 -14.70 12.07 0.95
N THR A 38 -16.00 12.31 1.15
CA THR A 38 -16.50 13.07 2.31
C THR A 38 -16.35 12.27 3.61
N GLU A 39 -16.65 10.98 3.59
CA GLU A 39 -16.49 10.07 4.72
C GLU A 39 -15.03 9.93 5.13
N ARG A 40 -14.12 9.81 4.14
CA ARG A 40 -12.67 9.71 4.40
C ARG A 40 -12.12 10.94 5.12
N ALA A 41 -12.53 12.15 4.75
CA ALA A 41 -12.11 13.37 5.44
C ALA A 41 -12.59 13.39 6.91
N LEU A 42 -13.80 12.88 7.17
CA LEU A 42 -14.37 12.81 8.51
C LEU A 42 -13.65 11.75 9.38
N GLU A 43 -13.33 10.60 8.78
CA GLU A 43 -12.56 9.53 9.41
C GLU A 43 -11.13 9.97 9.74
N ALA A 44 -10.48 10.69 8.82
CA ALA A 44 -9.14 11.26 9.04
C ALA A 44 -9.11 12.26 10.20
N ALA A 45 -10.14 13.10 10.33
CA ALA A 45 -10.28 14.02 11.45
C ALA A 45 -10.49 13.28 12.78
N TRP A 46 -11.33 12.22 12.78
CA TRP A 46 -11.54 11.37 13.95
C TRP A 46 -10.25 10.65 14.39
N LEU A 47 -9.50 10.07 13.44
CA LEU A 47 -8.20 9.43 13.68
C LEU A 47 -7.16 10.41 14.23
N SER A 48 -7.04 11.59 13.62
CA SER A 48 -6.14 12.66 14.07
C SER A 48 -6.44 13.07 15.51
N ALA A 49 -7.72 13.24 15.86
CA ALA A 49 -8.14 13.55 17.23
C ALA A 49 -7.79 12.43 18.22
N GLY A 50 -8.08 11.17 17.89
CA GLY A 50 -7.74 10.03 18.75
C GLY A 50 -6.23 9.86 18.95
N LEU A 51 -5.44 10.07 17.89
CA LEU A 51 -3.97 10.05 17.99
C LEU A 51 -3.43 11.21 18.85
N ALA A 52 -4.06 12.38 18.78
CA ALA A 52 -3.70 13.51 19.63
C ALA A 52 -3.94 13.22 21.12
N ASP A 53 -5.01 12.48 21.45
CA ASP A 53 -5.29 12.02 22.82
C ASP A 53 -4.19 11.06 23.32
N ASP A 54 -3.58 10.29 22.43
CA ASP A 54 -2.42 9.42 22.71
C ASP A 54 -1.07 10.17 22.69
N GLY A 55 -1.08 11.50 22.49
CA GLY A 55 0.11 12.35 22.42
C GLY A 55 0.84 12.30 21.08
N LEU A 56 0.24 11.70 20.05
CA LEU A 56 0.77 11.64 18.69
C LEU A 56 0.12 12.73 17.83
N ALA A 57 0.83 13.83 17.65
CA ALA A 57 0.37 14.92 16.79
C ALA A 57 0.46 14.55 15.31
N VAL A 58 -0.63 14.04 14.76
CA VAL A 58 -0.81 13.76 13.33
C VAL A 58 -1.90 14.67 12.80
N SER A 59 -1.63 15.42 11.74
CA SER A 59 -2.65 16.29 11.14
C SER A 59 -3.71 15.48 10.38
N PRO A 60 -4.95 15.99 10.24
CA PRO A 60 -5.99 15.31 9.48
C PRO A 60 -5.56 14.98 8.04
N GLU A 61 -4.79 15.85 7.39
CA GLU A 61 -4.32 15.64 6.01
C GLU A 61 -3.33 14.47 5.91
N VAL A 62 -2.50 14.27 6.93
CA VAL A 62 -1.58 13.14 7.01
C VAL A 62 -2.34 11.84 7.28
N ALA A 63 -3.34 11.89 8.15
CA ALA A 63 -4.22 10.74 8.42
C ALA A 63 -5.00 10.33 7.16
N GLU A 64 -5.52 11.29 6.40
CA GLU A 64 -6.19 11.05 5.11
C GLU A 64 -5.23 10.38 4.12
N ARG A 65 -4.00 10.90 3.98
CA ARG A 65 -2.98 10.30 3.11
C ARG A 65 -2.62 8.87 3.52
N LEU A 66 -2.61 8.58 4.82
CA LEU A 66 -2.39 7.22 5.32
C LEU A 66 -3.55 6.29 4.94
N LEU A 67 -4.79 6.75 5.06
CA LEU A 67 -5.97 5.97 4.66
C LEU A 67 -5.97 5.66 3.16
N GLU A 68 -5.57 6.61 2.31
CA GLU A 68 -5.37 6.36 0.87
C GLU A 68 -4.33 5.27 0.60
N LEU A 69 -3.17 5.35 1.27
CA LEU A 69 -2.12 4.34 1.14
C LEU A 69 -2.57 2.98 1.68
N HIS A 70 -3.35 2.97 2.75
CA HIS A 70 -3.91 1.74 3.32
C HIS A 70 -4.89 1.08 2.35
N GLN A 71 -5.76 1.87 1.69
CA GLN A 71 -6.66 1.34 0.67
C GLN A 71 -5.88 0.73 -0.50
N LEU A 72 -4.84 1.40 -0.98
CA LEU A 72 -3.95 0.86 -2.02
C LEU A 72 -3.27 -0.45 -1.59
N TYR A 73 -2.88 -0.55 -0.32
CA TYR A 73 -2.34 -1.78 0.24
C TYR A 73 -3.38 -2.92 0.23
N LEU A 74 -4.63 -2.64 0.60
CA LEU A 74 -5.71 -3.65 0.57
C LEU A 74 -6.10 -4.09 -0.84
N GLU A 75 -6.01 -3.19 -1.82
CA GLU A 75 -6.24 -3.50 -3.24
C GLU A 75 -5.06 -4.25 -3.88
N SER A 76 -3.90 -4.28 -3.21
CA SER A 76 -2.74 -5.04 -3.65
C SER A 76 -3.02 -6.55 -3.59
N PRO A 77 -2.53 -7.36 -4.55
CA PRO A 77 -2.54 -8.80 -4.41
C PRO A 77 -1.90 -9.20 -3.06
N PRO A 78 -2.45 -10.20 -2.34
CA PRO A 78 -1.85 -10.65 -1.08
C PRO A 78 -0.39 -10.98 -1.33
N ALA A 79 0.51 -10.35 -0.58
CA ALA A 79 1.92 -10.71 -0.66
C ALA A 79 2.02 -12.21 -0.36
N GLU A 80 2.59 -12.98 -1.29
CA GLU A 80 2.92 -14.37 -1.02
C GLU A 80 3.82 -14.37 0.22
N VAL A 81 3.36 -15.01 1.29
CA VAL A 81 4.16 -15.22 2.50
C VAL A 81 5.33 -16.09 2.06
N GLN A 82 6.49 -15.48 1.80
CA GLN A 82 7.70 -16.23 1.55
C GLN A 82 7.97 -17.04 2.82
N PRO A 83 8.03 -18.39 2.74
CA PRO A 83 8.35 -19.19 3.90
C PRO A 83 9.69 -18.70 4.45
N GLU A 84 9.71 -18.33 5.72
CA GLU A 84 10.92 -17.93 6.43
C GLU A 84 11.96 -19.03 6.21
N ALA A 85 13.03 -18.70 5.45
CA ALA A 85 14.10 -19.63 5.19
C ALA A 85 14.65 -20.10 6.55
N PRO A 86 14.79 -21.41 6.79
CA PRO A 86 15.21 -21.90 8.10
C PRO A 86 16.53 -21.23 8.46
N ALA A 87 16.55 -20.57 9.62
CA ALA A 87 17.75 -19.96 10.16
C ALA A 87 18.87 -21.00 10.16
N VAL A 88 19.80 -20.86 9.22
CA VAL A 88 21.04 -21.63 9.22
C VAL A 88 21.82 -21.14 10.44
N ASN A 89 21.63 -21.83 11.55
CA ASN A 89 22.53 -21.78 12.69
C ASN A 89 23.85 -22.44 12.27
N GLY A 90 24.61 -21.73 11.43
CA GLY A 90 25.96 -22.07 11.02
C GLY A 90 26.97 -21.58 12.04
N GLY A 91 26.86 -22.05 13.29
CA GLY A 91 27.99 -22.05 14.20
C GLY A 91 29.02 -23.02 13.67
N SER A 92 30.04 -22.53 12.97
CA SER A 92 31.27 -23.26 12.67
C SER A 92 32.42 -22.28 12.44
N SER A 93 32.90 -21.71 13.53
CA SER A 93 34.30 -21.33 13.66
C SER A 93 35.16 -22.59 13.61
N THR A 94 35.72 -22.96 12.45
CA THR A 94 36.82 -23.92 12.36
C THR A 94 37.61 -23.71 11.07
N GLY A 95 38.90 -23.38 11.20
CA GLY A 95 39.90 -23.68 10.18
C GLY A 95 40.45 -22.51 9.38
N LEU A 96 40.95 -21.46 10.05
CA LEU A 96 41.98 -20.62 9.45
C LEU A 96 43.27 -21.48 9.35
N GLN A 97 43.50 -22.13 8.20
CA GLN A 97 44.77 -22.77 7.89
C GLN A 97 45.44 -22.00 6.75
N ALA A 98 46.44 -21.22 7.16
CA ALA A 98 47.40 -20.54 6.32
C ALA A 98 48.20 -21.52 5.47
N THR A 99 48.55 -21.13 4.25
CA THR A 99 49.94 -21.06 3.75
C THR A 99 49.99 -20.38 2.38
N HIS A 100 51.13 -19.74 2.09
CA HIS A 100 51.59 -19.22 0.79
C HIS A 100 51.19 -17.75 0.49
N ASP A 101 52.08 -16.78 0.34
CA ASP A 101 53.55 -16.75 0.32
C ASP A 101 53.99 -15.27 0.31
N ASP A 102 55.23 -15.03 0.76
CA ASP A 102 56.17 -13.91 0.52
C ASP A 102 55.67 -12.58 -0.09
N GLY A 103 56.03 -11.38 0.38
CA GLY A 103 57.10 -10.97 1.28
C GLY A 103 57.43 -9.48 1.05
N LEU A 104 58.01 -8.83 2.08
CA LEU A 104 58.75 -7.55 2.05
C LEU A 104 57.91 -6.27 1.82
N GLY A 105 57.92 -5.22 2.64
CA GLY A 105 58.62 -4.89 3.87
C GLY A 105 58.30 -3.43 4.20
N VAL A 106 57.78 -3.14 5.39
CA VAL A 106 57.67 -1.77 5.91
C VAL A 106 58.21 -1.76 7.32
N GLN A 107 59.47 -1.32 7.45
CA GLN A 107 60.08 -1.03 8.74
C GLN A 107 59.34 0.15 9.40
N ARG A 108 58.75 -0.08 10.59
CA ARG A 108 58.55 0.98 11.58
C ARG A 108 59.50 0.71 12.74
N GLY A 109 60.48 1.61 12.90
CA GLY A 109 61.42 1.61 14.01
C GLY A 109 60.71 1.85 15.35
N PRO A 110 61.31 1.40 16.46
CA PRO A 110 60.72 1.51 17.78
C PRO A 110 60.75 2.96 18.28
N ALA A 111 59.63 3.39 18.85
CA ALA A 111 59.54 4.57 19.70
C ALA A 111 60.41 4.33 20.94
N ASP A 112 61.45 5.12 21.11
CA ASP A 112 62.19 5.19 22.37
C ASP A 112 61.45 6.13 23.31
N VAL A 113 61.07 5.56 24.45
CA VAL A 113 60.44 6.21 25.60
C VAL A 113 61.56 6.52 26.57
N ARG A 114 61.86 7.80 26.81
CA ARG A 114 62.55 8.24 28.04
C ARG A 114 62.03 9.59 28.50
N GLU A 115 61.42 9.52 29.68
CA GLU A 115 61.47 10.41 30.86
C GLU A 115 61.79 11.90 30.67
#